data_AF-D4MJM3-F1
#
_entry.id   AF-D4MJM3-F1
#
_cell.length_a   1.000
_cell.length_b   1.000
_cell.length_c   1.000
_cell.angle_alpha   90.00
_cell.angle_beta   90.00
_cell.angle_gamma   90.00
#
_symmetry.space_group_name_H-M   'P 1'
#
loop_
_entity.id
_entity.type
_entity.pdbx_description
1 polymer ?
#
loop_
_entity_poly.entity_id
_entity_poly.type
_entity_poly.pdbx_seq_one_letter_code
_entity_poly.pdbx_strand_id
1 'polypeptide(L)'
;MPFCPKCGTEYQDGSKFCAKCGANLDGSVAPVPVNQKPGFFQEILDTRDVTSTMDANDINAGKAMSILAYCAVLAYILVTWLLGDFFAVIVLAGLLVAPCIAAKKSGFVKYHLSMIFPAILAVMADRAVEGSIAAFFYNLISNPVYDYISNYVGMVRTETVIGTIVAWVIHIIFMAIPVLVLVAGLINSANGKAKDLPLIGRFKMIFEK
;
A
#
# COMPACT_ATOMS: atom_id res chain seq x y z
N MET A 1 -43.84 8.16 -26.47
CA MET A 1 -42.55 7.51 -26.18
C MET A 1 -41.45 8.54 -25.94
N PRO A 2 -41.28 8.93 -24.67
CA PRO A 2 -40.21 9.81 -24.21
C PRO A 2 -38.86 9.07 -24.03
N PHE A 3 -37.78 9.83 -23.99
CA PHE A 3 -36.41 9.32 -23.79
C PHE A 3 -35.85 9.78 -22.45
N CYS A 4 -35.14 8.89 -21.77
CA CYS A 4 -34.51 9.20 -20.48
C CYS A 4 -33.43 10.29 -20.67
N PRO A 5 -33.51 11.43 -19.94
CA PRO A 5 -32.56 12.54 -20.10
C PRO A 5 -31.12 12.19 -19.67
N LYS A 6 -30.94 11.11 -18.90
CA LYS A 6 -29.63 10.69 -18.37
C LYS A 6 -28.90 9.68 -19.27
N CYS A 7 -29.62 8.77 -19.92
CA CYS A 7 -29.02 7.65 -20.65
C CYS A 7 -29.57 7.44 -22.07
N GLY A 8 -30.49 8.30 -22.51
CA GLY A 8 -31.06 8.29 -23.87
C GLY A 8 -31.91 7.06 -24.19
N THR A 9 -32.27 6.24 -23.19
CA THR A 9 -33.07 5.04 -23.42
C THR A 9 -34.54 5.38 -23.42
N GLU A 10 -35.27 4.81 -24.37
CA GLU A 10 -36.71 4.96 -24.50
C GLU A 10 -37.43 4.33 -23.30
N TYR A 11 -38.52 4.95 -22.86
CA TYR A 11 -39.34 4.44 -21.78
C TYR A 11 -40.84 4.62 -22.05
N GLN A 12 -41.65 3.85 -21.33
CA GLN A 12 -43.11 3.84 -21.44
C GLN A 12 -43.72 5.03 -20.68
N ASP A 13 -44.71 5.68 -21.28
CA ASP A 13 -45.43 6.79 -20.65
C ASP A 13 -46.07 6.34 -19.32
N GLY A 14 -45.69 7.00 -18.21
CA GLY A 14 -46.12 6.66 -16.84
C GLY A 14 -45.05 5.99 -15.96
N SER A 15 -43.86 5.63 -16.47
CA SER A 15 -42.80 5.07 -15.65
C SER A 15 -42.10 6.13 -14.77
N LYS A 16 -42.04 5.90 -13.45
CA LYS A 16 -41.40 6.81 -12.48
C LYS A 16 -39.87 6.77 -12.48
N PHE A 17 -39.29 5.66 -12.93
CA PHE A 17 -37.83 5.44 -12.98
C PHE A 17 -37.42 4.77 -14.29
N CYS A 18 -36.23 5.13 -14.80
CA CYS A 18 -35.63 4.52 -15.98
C CYS A 18 -35.12 3.11 -15.65
N ALA A 19 -35.62 2.10 -16.36
CA ALA A 19 -35.23 0.69 -16.17
C ALA A 19 -33.75 0.42 -16.46
N LYS A 20 -33.08 1.25 -17.27
CA LYS A 20 -31.67 1.03 -17.67
C LYS A 20 -30.66 1.67 -16.72
N CYS A 21 -30.94 2.89 -16.23
CA CYS A 21 -29.96 3.65 -15.44
C CYS A 21 -30.48 4.12 -14.07
N GLY A 22 -31.72 3.77 -13.71
CA GLY A 22 -32.34 4.12 -12.43
C GLY A 22 -32.65 5.61 -12.25
N ALA A 23 -32.57 6.43 -13.31
CA ALA A 23 -32.89 7.85 -13.22
C ALA A 23 -34.37 8.04 -12.89
N ASN A 24 -34.68 8.91 -11.93
CA ASN A 24 -36.05 9.33 -11.68
C ASN A 24 -36.54 10.15 -12.90
N LEU A 25 -37.71 9.79 -13.42
CA LEU A 25 -38.33 10.41 -14.60
C LEU A 25 -39.52 11.30 -14.24
N ASP A 26 -40.01 11.21 -13.00
CA ASP A 26 -41.20 11.93 -12.53
C ASP A 26 -40.89 13.28 -11.85
N GLY A 27 -39.62 13.60 -11.60
CA GLY A 27 -39.15 14.85 -11.01
C GLY A 27 -39.72 15.14 -9.60
N SER A 28 -40.53 14.23 -9.06
CA SER A 28 -41.38 14.44 -7.88
C SER A 28 -40.70 13.99 -6.59
N VAL A 29 -39.56 13.28 -6.72
CA VAL A 29 -38.77 12.80 -5.60
C VAL A 29 -37.36 13.32 -5.77
N ALA A 30 -36.92 14.17 -4.84
CA ALA A 30 -35.52 14.56 -4.72
C ALA A 30 -34.65 13.28 -4.67
N PRO A 31 -33.45 13.26 -5.28
CA PRO A 31 -32.60 12.08 -5.26
C PRO A 31 -32.37 11.64 -3.82
N VAL A 32 -32.91 10.48 -3.45
CA VAL A 32 -32.67 9.87 -2.14
C VAL A 32 -31.17 9.58 -2.09
N PRO A 33 -30.41 10.13 -1.13
CA PRO A 33 -29.02 9.78 -0.96
C PRO A 33 -28.97 8.26 -0.74
N VAL A 34 -28.39 7.56 -1.71
CA VAL A 34 -28.14 6.13 -1.61
C VAL A 34 -27.16 5.97 -0.46
N ASN A 35 -27.66 5.59 0.72
CA ASN A 35 -26.83 5.18 1.84
C ASN A 35 -26.30 3.77 1.55
N GLN A 36 -25.42 3.68 0.54
CA GLN A 36 -24.55 2.54 0.36
C GLN A 36 -23.55 2.64 1.51
N LYS A 37 -23.75 1.81 2.53
CA LYS A 37 -22.71 1.55 3.53
C LYS A 37 -21.42 1.28 2.74
N PRO A 38 -20.38 2.14 2.88
CA PRO A 38 -19.15 1.96 2.13
C PRO A 38 -18.63 0.54 2.36
N GLY A 39 -18.13 -0.10 1.30
CA GLY A 39 -17.48 -1.40 1.45
C GLY A 39 -16.33 -1.31 2.46
N PHE A 40 -16.01 -2.41 3.14
CA PHE A 40 -14.95 -2.46 4.16
C PHE A 40 -13.62 -1.84 3.69
N PHE A 41 -13.24 -2.08 2.43
CA PHE A 41 -12.05 -1.47 1.84
C PHE A 41 -12.15 0.05 1.68
N GLN A 42 -13.33 0.57 1.32
CA GLN A 42 -13.55 2.02 1.22
C GLN A 42 -13.38 2.70 2.59
N GLU A 43 -13.87 2.06 3.65
CA GLU A 43 -13.76 2.55 5.02
C GLU A 43 -12.30 2.56 5.51
N ILE A 44 -11.52 1.52 5.18
CA ILE A 44 -10.08 1.47 5.49
C ILE A 44 -9.28 2.51 4.71
N LEU A 45 -9.64 2.73 3.45
CA LEU A 45 -8.99 3.70 2.57
C LEU A 45 -9.47 5.14 2.82
N ASP A 46 -10.54 5.32 3.59
CA ASP A 46 -11.03 6.63 3.99
C ASP A 46 -10.28 7.16 5.22
N THR A 47 -9.03 7.52 4.96
CA THR A 47 -8.14 8.13 5.94
C THR A 47 -8.27 9.66 5.94
N ARG A 48 -7.77 10.30 6.99
CA ARG A 48 -7.80 11.76 7.11
C ARG A 48 -7.06 12.42 5.94
N ASP A 49 -7.73 13.38 5.31
CA ASP A 49 -7.20 14.21 4.22
C ASP A 49 -6.95 15.63 4.72
N VAL A 50 -5.71 16.11 4.60
CA VAL A 50 -5.32 17.48 4.96
C VAL A 50 -4.83 18.29 3.77
N THR A 51 -5.13 17.82 2.54
CA THR A 51 -4.71 18.49 1.30
C THR A 51 -5.18 19.94 1.25
N SER A 52 -6.38 20.23 1.73
CA SER A 52 -6.95 21.58 1.75
C SER A 52 -6.18 22.58 2.62
N THR A 53 -5.38 22.09 3.57
CA THR A 53 -4.55 22.95 4.44
C THR A 53 -3.18 23.25 3.83
N MET A 54 -2.85 22.68 2.68
CA MET A 54 -1.57 22.84 2.01
C MET A 54 -1.66 23.81 0.84
N ASP A 55 -0.60 24.58 0.64
CA ASP A 55 -0.49 25.49 -0.49
C ASP A 55 -0.31 24.72 -1.81
N ALA A 56 -1.03 25.14 -2.86
CA ALA A 56 -1.00 24.47 -4.15
C ALA A 56 0.38 24.54 -4.82
N ASN A 57 1.13 25.63 -4.63
CA ASN A 57 2.49 25.74 -5.18
C ASN A 57 3.46 24.81 -4.44
N ASP A 58 3.32 24.67 -3.12
CA ASP A 58 4.09 23.70 -2.33
C ASP A 58 3.82 22.26 -2.78
N ILE A 59 2.56 21.90 -3.01
CA ILE A 59 2.19 20.57 -3.55
C ILE A 59 2.86 20.34 -4.90
N ASN A 60 2.75 21.29 -5.83
CA ASN A 60 3.28 21.15 -7.19
C ASN A 60 4.82 21.04 -7.20
N ALA A 61 5.51 21.81 -6.36
CA ALA A 61 6.96 21.76 -6.23
C ALA A 61 7.45 20.49 -5.48
N GLY A 62 6.70 20.04 -4.47
CA GLY A 62 7.06 18.91 -3.61
C GLY A 62 6.74 17.54 -4.20
N LYS A 63 5.79 17.47 -5.15
CA LYS A 63 5.25 16.23 -5.71
C LYS A 63 6.31 15.22 -6.17
N ALA A 64 7.27 15.67 -6.97
CA ALA A 64 8.32 14.79 -7.50
C ALA A 64 9.17 14.18 -6.37
N MET A 65 9.47 14.95 -5.34
CA MET A 65 10.29 14.51 -4.20
C MET A 65 9.54 13.54 -3.30
N SER A 66 8.24 13.75 -3.08
CA SER A 66 7.39 12.81 -2.36
C SER A 66 7.24 11.48 -3.10
N ILE A 67 7.04 11.51 -4.42
CA ILE A 67 7.01 10.30 -5.27
C ILE A 67 8.33 9.54 -5.16
N LEU A 68 9.46 10.23 -5.30
CA LEU A 68 10.80 9.65 -5.19
C LEU A 68 10.99 8.95 -3.84
N ALA A 69 10.48 9.53 -2.75
CA ALA A 69 10.59 8.94 -1.42
C ALA A 69 9.81 7.62 -1.28
N TYR A 70 8.60 7.51 -1.86
CA TYR A 70 7.89 6.21 -1.90
C TYR A 70 8.58 5.21 -2.82
N CYS A 71 9.07 5.64 -3.98
CA CYS A 71 9.86 4.80 -4.87
C CYS A 71 11.12 4.27 -4.20
N ALA A 72 11.76 5.05 -3.31
CA ALA A 72 12.92 4.61 -2.55
C ALA A 72 12.61 3.40 -1.66
N VAL A 73 11.46 3.40 -0.97
CA VAL A 73 11.05 2.27 -0.11
C VAL A 73 10.61 1.06 -0.94
N LEU A 74 9.90 1.29 -2.05
CA LEU A 74 9.53 0.20 -2.95
C LEU A 74 10.77 -0.45 -3.60
N ALA A 75 11.75 0.36 -3.99
CA ALA A 75 13.04 -0.12 -4.49
C ALA A 75 13.81 -0.86 -3.40
N TYR A 76 13.81 -0.38 -2.15
CA TYR A 76 14.37 -1.09 -1.01
C TYR A 76 13.76 -2.48 -0.85
N ILE A 77 12.43 -2.61 -0.86
CA ILE A 77 11.73 -3.90 -0.76
C ILE A 77 12.15 -4.84 -1.89
N LEU A 78 12.14 -4.35 -3.14
CA LEU A 78 12.51 -5.14 -4.30
C LEU A 78 13.97 -5.59 -4.28
N VAL A 79 14.88 -4.68 -3.92
CA VAL A 79 16.32 -4.97 -3.88
C VAL A 79 16.66 -5.92 -2.75
N THR A 80 15.99 -5.82 -1.58
CA THR A 80 16.16 -6.82 -0.52
C THR A 80 15.81 -8.21 -1.04
N TRP A 81 14.70 -8.34 -1.78
CA TRP A 81 14.27 -9.64 -2.30
C TRP A 81 15.23 -10.22 -3.35
N LEU A 82 15.82 -9.37 -4.20
CA LEU A 82 16.66 -9.81 -5.32
C LEU A 82 18.15 -9.94 -4.96
N LEU A 83 18.68 -8.99 -4.20
CA LEU A 83 20.12 -8.78 -4.00
C LEU A 83 20.50 -8.79 -2.51
N GLY A 84 19.54 -8.83 -1.60
CA GLY A 84 19.76 -8.82 -0.15
C GLY A 84 19.88 -7.42 0.48
N ASP A 85 19.97 -7.39 1.81
CA ASP A 85 19.83 -6.16 2.60
C ASP A 85 20.94 -5.13 2.38
N PHE A 86 22.18 -5.57 2.17
CA PHE A 86 23.30 -4.66 1.98
C PHE A 86 23.08 -3.71 0.80
N PHE A 87 22.70 -4.25 -0.35
CA PHE A 87 22.41 -3.45 -1.54
C PHE A 87 21.13 -2.62 -1.36
N ALA A 88 20.13 -3.17 -0.67
CA ALA A 88 18.86 -2.48 -0.44
C ALA A 88 19.06 -1.19 0.38
N VAL A 89 19.88 -1.24 1.44
CA VAL A 89 20.17 -0.07 2.29
C VAL A 89 20.89 1.02 1.49
N ILE A 90 21.82 0.66 0.61
CA ILE A 90 22.51 1.61 -0.27
C ILE A 90 21.50 2.33 -1.19
N VAL A 91 20.60 1.58 -1.81
CA VAL A 91 19.55 2.13 -2.68
C VAL A 91 18.61 3.05 -1.91
N LEU A 92 18.15 2.61 -0.73
CA LEU A 92 17.27 3.40 0.12
C LEU A 92 17.92 4.72 0.54
N ALA A 93 19.16 4.65 1.03
CA ALA A 93 19.92 5.83 1.45
C ALA A 93 20.14 6.78 0.27
N GLY A 94 20.56 6.27 -0.88
CA GLY A 94 20.81 7.08 -2.08
C GLY A 94 19.57 7.84 -2.56
N LEU A 95 18.40 7.17 -2.61
CA LEU A 95 17.17 7.78 -3.11
C LEU A 95 16.48 8.70 -2.10
N LEU A 96 16.66 8.50 -0.78
CA LEU A 96 16.02 9.33 0.25
C LEU A 96 16.75 10.64 0.57
N VAL A 97 18.03 10.79 0.22
CA VAL A 97 18.80 12.03 0.51
C VAL A 97 18.11 13.26 -0.07
N ALA A 98 17.75 13.24 -1.35
CA ALA A 98 17.16 14.41 -2.00
C ALA A 98 15.77 14.77 -1.43
N PRO A 99 14.83 13.82 -1.23
CA PRO A 99 13.57 14.09 -0.53
C PRO A 99 13.76 14.66 0.87
N CYS A 100 14.70 14.12 1.66
CA CYS A 100 14.99 14.62 3.01
C CYS A 100 15.49 16.07 3.02
N ILE A 101 16.29 16.46 2.02
CA ILE A 101 16.72 17.86 1.86
C ILE A 101 15.54 18.75 1.45
N ALA A 102 14.71 18.31 0.50
CA ALA A 102 13.54 19.04 0.04
C ALA A 102 12.50 19.26 1.14
N ALA A 103 12.37 18.32 2.07
CA ALA A 103 11.48 18.39 3.23
C ALA A 103 11.72 19.61 4.13
N LYS A 104 12.93 20.18 4.12
CA LYS A 104 13.26 21.38 4.89
C LYS A 104 12.54 22.63 4.40
N LYS A 105 12.08 22.62 3.14
CA LYS A 105 11.44 23.76 2.47
C LYS A 105 9.98 23.49 2.09
N SER A 106 9.56 22.23 2.05
CA SER A 106 8.21 21.84 1.62
C SER A 106 7.44 21.12 2.72
N GLY A 107 6.27 21.66 3.07
CA GLY A 107 5.36 21.07 4.03
C GLY A 107 4.74 19.78 3.50
N PHE A 108 4.43 19.74 2.20
CA PHE A 108 3.93 18.55 1.51
C PHE A 108 4.94 17.40 1.53
N VAL A 109 6.21 17.66 1.21
CA VAL A 109 7.26 16.63 1.24
C VAL A 109 7.51 16.14 2.67
N LYS A 110 7.57 17.07 3.63
CA LYS A 110 7.72 16.75 5.05
C LYS A 110 6.57 15.86 5.55
N TYR A 111 5.34 16.14 5.14
CA TYR A 111 4.17 15.35 5.49
C TYR A 111 4.28 13.90 4.98
N HIS A 112 4.60 13.71 3.69
CA HIS A 112 4.75 12.35 3.15
C HIS A 112 5.92 11.60 3.78
N LEU A 113 7.06 12.27 3.99
CA LEU A 113 8.20 11.66 4.68
C LEU A 113 7.87 11.24 6.11
N SER A 114 7.09 12.03 6.85
CA SER A 114 6.69 11.70 8.23
C SER A 114 5.97 10.35 8.35
N MET A 115 5.36 9.86 7.27
CA MET A 115 4.69 8.56 7.19
C MET A 115 5.56 7.47 6.54
N ILE A 116 6.53 7.85 5.71
CA ILE A 116 7.49 6.93 5.08
C ILE A 116 8.44 6.31 6.11
N PHE A 117 8.96 7.09 7.06
CA PHE A 117 9.89 6.53 8.05
C PHE A 117 9.26 5.44 8.95
N PRO A 118 8.03 5.61 9.47
CA PRO A 118 7.33 4.52 10.15
C PRO A 118 7.06 3.33 9.24
N ALA A 119 6.79 3.56 7.95
CA ALA A 119 6.63 2.47 6.99
C ALA A 119 7.92 1.67 6.77
N ILE A 120 9.09 2.34 6.73
CA ILE A 120 10.40 1.66 6.67
C ILE A 120 10.60 0.80 7.92
N LEU A 121 10.31 1.32 9.11
CA LEU A 121 10.39 0.55 10.36
C LEU A 121 9.45 -0.66 10.34
N ALA A 122 8.23 -0.51 9.83
CA ALA A 122 7.28 -1.61 9.70
C ALA A 122 7.80 -2.70 8.76
N VAL A 123 8.38 -2.32 7.61
CA VAL A 123 9.01 -3.28 6.68
C VAL A 123 10.19 -3.99 7.35
N MET A 124 11.06 -3.28 8.07
CA MET A 124 12.19 -3.91 8.77
C MET A 124 11.73 -4.86 9.90
N ALA A 125 10.68 -4.48 10.64
CA ALA A 125 10.09 -5.34 11.67
C ALA A 125 9.50 -6.62 11.08
N ASP A 126 8.81 -6.52 9.94
CA ASP A 126 8.24 -7.67 9.23
C ASP A 126 9.32 -8.68 8.84
N ARG A 127 10.48 -8.20 8.36
CA ARG A 127 11.64 -9.06 8.05
C ARG A 127 12.21 -9.77 9.28
N ALA A 128 12.26 -9.10 10.42
CA ALA A 128 12.70 -9.72 11.67
C ALA A 128 11.73 -10.82 12.12
N VAL A 129 10.42 -10.62 11.91
CA VAL A 129 9.39 -11.63 12.18
C VAL A 129 9.53 -12.82 11.24
N GLU A 130 9.68 -12.59 9.93
CA GLU A 130 9.90 -13.64 8.93
C GLU A 130 11.14 -14.47 9.24
N GLY A 131 12.26 -13.83 9.59
CA GLY A 131 13.48 -14.53 10.00
C GLY A 131 13.26 -15.41 11.24
N SER A 132 12.47 -14.94 12.20
CA SER A 132 12.13 -15.70 13.41
C SER A 132 11.22 -16.89 13.11
N ILE A 133 10.23 -16.71 12.23
CA ILE A 133 9.31 -17.75 11.79
C ILE A 133 10.08 -18.82 10.98
N ALA A 134 10.94 -18.40 10.06
CA ALA A 134 11.78 -19.30 9.28
C ALA A 134 12.70 -20.13 10.17
N ALA A 135 13.33 -19.51 11.18
CA ALA A 135 14.15 -20.21 12.15
C ALA A 135 13.34 -21.21 13.01
N PHE A 136 12.12 -20.85 13.41
CA PHE A 136 11.23 -21.76 14.13
C PHE A 136 10.88 -22.99 13.29
N PHE A 137 10.43 -22.80 12.04
CA PHE A 137 10.13 -23.91 11.14
C PHE A 137 11.37 -24.74 10.78
N TYR A 138 12.51 -24.10 10.58
CA TYR A 138 13.78 -24.80 10.38
C TYR A 138 14.08 -25.71 11.57
N ASN A 139 14.00 -25.23 12.81
CA ASN A 139 14.26 -26.04 14.00
C ASN A 139 13.20 -27.13 14.23
N LEU A 140 11.93 -26.86 13.92
CA LEU A 140 10.82 -27.79 14.07
C LEU A 140 10.91 -28.96 13.08
N ILE A 141 11.32 -28.70 11.84
CA ILE A 141 11.39 -29.68 10.75
C ILE A 141 12.76 -30.37 10.72
N SER A 142 13.86 -29.65 10.97
CA SER A 142 15.22 -30.22 10.87
C SER A 142 15.61 -31.10 12.07
N ASN A 143 15.21 -30.80 13.32
CA ASN A 143 15.67 -31.61 14.46
C ASN A 143 15.20 -33.08 14.46
N PRO A 144 13.93 -33.42 14.13
CA PRO A 144 13.51 -34.82 14.10
C PRO A 144 13.84 -35.55 12.78
N VAL A 145 14.19 -34.84 11.70
CA VAL A 145 14.35 -35.43 10.35
C VAL A 145 15.81 -35.48 9.90
N TYR A 146 16.66 -34.54 10.34
CA TYR A 146 18.08 -34.46 9.94
C TYR A 146 18.90 -35.66 10.45
N ASP A 147 18.56 -36.19 11.63
CA ASP A 147 19.24 -37.35 12.22
C ASP A 147 18.82 -38.67 11.56
N TYR A 148 17.64 -38.74 10.96
CA TYR A 148 17.09 -39.98 10.39
C TYR A 148 17.41 -40.16 8.89
N ILE A 149 17.48 -39.08 8.10
CA ILE A 149 17.55 -39.15 6.62
C ILE A 149 18.95 -38.83 6.05
N SER A 150 19.81 -38.12 6.81
CA SER A 150 21.14 -37.70 6.31
C SER A 150 22.11 -38.85 6.01
N ASN A 151 21.84 -40.06 6.50
CA ASN A 151 22.67 -41.24 6.24
C ASN A 151 22.40 -41.95 4.90
N TYR A 152 21.36 -41.60 4.12
CA TYR A 152 20.94 -42.45 2.99
C TYR A 152 20.74 -41.82 1.61
N VAL A 153 20.66 -40.49 1.43
CA VAL A 153 20.30 -39.92 0.11
C VAL A 153 21.13 -38.69 -0.25
N GLY A 154 22.08 -38.89 -1.17
CA GLY A 154 22.88 -37.84 -1.83
C GLY A 154 22.17 -37.20 -3.02
N MET A 155 20.91 -36.77 -2.84
CA MET A 155 20.12 -36.09 -3.88
C MET A 155 19.24 -35.04 -3.22
N VAL A 156 18.99 -33.93 -3.93
CA VAL A 156 18.20 -32.76 -3.47
C VAL A 156 16.99 -33.22 -2.66
N ARG A 157 17.02 -32.99 -1.35
CA ARG A 157 15.96 -33.39 -0.42
C ARG A 157 14.64 -32.73 -0.85
N THR A 158 13.63 -33.52 -1.22
CA THR A 158 12.28 -33.01 -1.54
C THR A 158 11.69 -32.13 -0.43
N GLU A 159 12.14 -32.34 0.80
CA GLU A 159 11.85 -31.53 1.99
C GLU A 159 12.34 -30.08 1.89
N THR A 160 13.49 -29.82 1.25
CA THR A 160 14.01 -28.45 1.08
C THR A 160 13.19 -27.69 0.06
N VAL A 161 12.70 -28.36 -0.99
CA VAL A 161 11.85 -27.75 -2.02
C VAL A 161 10.50 -27.31 -1.42
N ILE A 162 9.85 -28.17 -0.64
CA ILE A 162 8.58 -27.85 0.04
C ILE A 162 8.78 -26.69 1.03
N GLY A 163 9.85 -26.74 1.84
CA GLY A 163 10.18 -25.68 2.78
C GLY A 163 10.42 -24.32 2.11
N THR A 164 11.15 -24.29 0.98
CA THR A 164 11.37 -23.06 0.21
C THR A 164 10.07 -22.50 -0.35
N ILE A 165 9.19 -23.35 -0.92
CA ILE A 165 7.90 -22.90 -1.46
C ILE A 165 7.02 -22.30 -0.36
N VAL A 166 6.91 -22.96 0.80
CA VAL A 166 6.12 -22.46 1.94
C VAL A 166 6.68 -21.12 2.44
N ALA A 167 8.00 -21.01 2.58
CA ALA A 167 8.64 -19.77 2.99
C ALA A 167 8.36 -18.61 2.01
N TRP A 168 8.39 -18.88 0.70
CA TRP A 168 8.07 -17.88 -0.32
C TRP A 168 6.61 -17.43 -0.27
N VAL A 169 5.67 -18.37 -0.08
CA VAL A 169 4.24 -18.04 0.06
C VAL A 169 4.00 -17.16 1.29
N ILE A 170 4.60 -17.53 2.44
CA ILE A 170 4.52 -16.72 3.66
C ILE A 170 5.08 -15.32 3.40
N HIS A 171 6.28 -15.22 2.83
CA HIS A 171 6.92 -13.93 2.52
C HIS A 171 6.05 -13.03 1.63
N ILE A 172 5.44 -13.60 0.57
CA ILE A 172 4.56 -12.84 -0.32
C ILE A 172 3.32 -12.31 0.43
N ILE A 173 2.74 -13.11 1.33
CA ILE A 173 1.56 -12.72 2.11
C ILE A 173 1.90 -11.56 3.06
N PHE A 174 3.02 -11.66 3.79
CA PHE A 174 3.45 -10.63 4.73
C PHE A 174 3.85 -9.33 4.01
N MET A 175 4.59 -9.42 2.90
CA MET A 175 4.97 -8.26 2.08
C MET A 175 3.82 -7.58 1.35
N ALA A 176 2.69 -8.26 1.10
CA ALA A 176 1.56 -7.68 0.37
C ALA A 176 1.01 -6.44 1.09
N ILE A 177 0.88 -6.47 2.41
CA ILE A 177 0.28 -5.36 3.18
C ILE A 177 1.15 -4.10 3.11
N PRO A 178 2.47 -4.13 3.45
CA PRO A 178 3.34 -2.97 3.32
C PRO A 178 3.39 -2.40 1.91
N VAL A 179 3.46 -3.26 0.89
CA VAL A 179 3.50 -2.83 -0.52
C VAL A 179 2.22 -2.08 -0.90
N LEU A 180 1.04 -2.63 -0.57
CA LEU A 180 -0.24 -1.98 -0.86
C LEU A 180 -0.37 -0.62 -0.15
N VAL A 181 0.07 -0.54 1.11
CA VAL A 181 0.09 0.71 1.87
C VAL A 181 1.00 1.74 1.18
N LEU A 182 2.24 1.38 0.84
CA LEU A 182 3.18 2.27 0.14
C LEU A 182 2.66 2.72 -1.24
N VAL A 183 2.02 1.83 -1.99
CA VAL A 183 1.39 2.15 -3.28
C VAL A 183 0.24 3.15 -3.09
N ALA A 184 -0.60 2.99 -2.06
CA ALA A 184 -1.63 3.97 -1.75
C ALA A 184 -1.03 5.35 -1.44
N GLY A 185 0.06 5.40 -0.66
CA GLY A 185 0.81 6.63 -0.40
C GLY A 185 1.40 7.26 -1.67
N LEU A 186 1.97 6.45 -2.55
CA LEU A 186 2.49 6.85 -3.85
C LEU A 186 1.38 7.46 -4.73
N ILE A 187 0.22 6.81 -4.81
CA ILE A 187 -0.94 7.30 -5.58
C ILE A 187 -1.44 8.62 -4.99
N ASN A 188 -1.53 8.74 -3.66
CA ASN A 188 -1.94 9.98 -3.01
C ASN A 188 -0.96 11.11 -3.36
N SER A 189 0.34 10.86 -3.24
CA SER A 189 1.37 11.84 -3.60
C SER A 189 1.34 12.21 -5.09
N ALA A 190 1.17 11.23 -5.97
CA ALA A 190 1.04 11.42 -7.41
C ALA A 190 -0.24 12.18 -7.80
N ASN A 191 -1.25 12.21 -6.94
CA ASN A 191 -2.44 13.04 -7.09
C ASN A 191 -2.35 14.38 -6.35
N GLY A 192 -1.21 14.69 -5.73
CA GLY A 192 -1.04 15.91 -4.93
C GLY A 192 -1.84 15.91 -3.63
N LYS A 193 -2.26 14.73 -3.15
CA LYS A 193 -3.08 14.57 -1.95
C LYS A 193 -2.23 14.24 -0.73
N ALA A 194 -2.39 15.04 0.32
CA ALA A 194 -1.84 14.79 1.64
C ALA A 194 -2.85 13.99 2.47
N LYS A 195 -2.96 12.69 2.15
CA LYS A 195 -3.85 11.75 2.83
C LYS A 195 -3.05 10.77 3.69
N ASP A 196 -3.54 10.51 4.90
CA ASP A 196 -2.91 9.58 5.84
C ASP A 196 -2.88 8.16 5.23
N LEU A 197 -1.81 7.40 5.45
CA LEU A 197 -1.76 6.01 4.98
C LEU A 197 -2.69 5.12 5.82
N PRO A 198 -3.39 4.14 5.22
CA PRO A 198 -4.13 3.15 6.00
C PRO A 198 -3.16 2.40 6.93
N LEU A 199 -3.60 2.08 8.14
CA LEU A 199 -2.84 1.42 9.23
C LEU A 199 -1.68 2.24 9.83
N ILE A 200 -0.95 3.03 9.04
CA ILE A 200 0.27 3.74 9.47
C ILE A 200 0.04 5.23 9.73
N GLY A 201 -1.00 5.84 9.16
CA GLY A 201 -1.20 7.30 9.17
C GLY A 201 -1.34 7.97 10.54
N ARG A 202 -1.57 7.18 11.61
CA ARG A 202 -1.54 7.65 13.00
C ARG A 202 -0.13 7.84 13.56
N PHE A 203 0.84 7.08 13.06
CA PHE A 203 2.24 7.18 13.45
C PHE A 203 2.93 8.15 12.50
N LYS A 204 3.22 9.35 13.00
CA LYS A 204 3.97 10.37 12.25
C LYS A 204 5.24 10.70 13.01
N MET A 205 6.38 10.55 12.34
CA MET A 205 7.62 11.12 12.86
C MET A 205 7.66 12.59 12.47
N ILE A 206 7.45 13.45 13.47
CA ILE A 206 7.49 14.90 13.30
C ILE A 206 8.96 15.32 13.34
N PHE A 207 9.45 15.82 12.22
CA PHE A 207 10.74 16.49 12.16
C PHE A 207 10.56 17.92 12.69
N GLU A 208 10.50 18.09 14.02
CA GLU A 208 10.73 19.41 14.60
C GLU A 208 12.20 19.80 14.40
N LYS A 209 12.42 21.10 14.25
CA LYS A 209 13.72 21.68 13.93
C LYS A 209 14.47 22.02 15.21
#